data_AF-A0A1A9ANC7-F1
#
_entry.id   AF-A0A1A9ANC7-F1
#
_cell.length_a   1.000
_cell.length_b   1.000
_cell.length_c   1.000
_cell.angle_alpha   90.00
_cell.angle_beta   90.00
_cell.angle_gamma   90.00
#
_symmetry.space_group_name_H-M   'P 1'
#
loop_
_entity.id
_entity.type
_entity.pdbx_description
1 polymer ?
#
loop_
_entity_poly.entity_id
_entity_poly.type
_entity_poly.pdbx_seq_one_letter_code
_entity_poly.pdbx_strand_id
1 'polypeptide(L)'
;MTDSYEYEKVKDFLSYKAKFDSFEYKFSDFITSDPIVIKCRENKSLDVTKRFFLTDLCVKVNKYLKYFSDLNQNSVEHCEYLNYYLNGKYKNNRDVLLYQNALDPNDPWNIFDDTISNISKYKSKIYHLEEDVFEKIDTLYRLIEQYIFFITRTKQPDMRDHFCKYAEGFANLYNTAIDECYNEYDNKYCRVLKEYRNKYSTQEEFIKTCQNIQSLKPSPEQKSSEVSTYTRDIPNAEDASYSASDIGSLVGKILGGCLASLLVYKFTPLKSLLPFRKQKKKTDWDNIDYEAHGYYSPNYEHEQTFEDTGQYSVQYYSRYDFE
;
A
#
# COMPACT_ATOMS: atom_id res chain seq x y z
N MET A 1 1.02 -29.97 -6.85
CA MET A 1 1.02 -30.17 -5.39
C MET A 1 0.36 -28.93 -4.83
N THR A 2 -0.82 -29.03 -4.23
CA THR A 2 -1.58 -27.85 -3.83
C THR A 2 -0.87 -27.17 -2.66
N ASP A 3 -0.41 -25.94 -2.85
CA ASP A 3 0.29 -25.19 -1.82
C ASP A 3 -0.66 -24.94 -0.62
N SER A 4 -0.12 -24.95 0.60
CA SER A 4 -0.91 -24.82 1.83
C SER A 4 -1.20 -23.37 2.20
N TYR A 5 -0.80 -22.40 1.39
CA TYR A 5 -0.87 -20.99 1.75
C TYR A 5 -2.32 -20.48 1.76
N GLU A 6 -2.66 -19.68 2.76
CA GLU A 6 -4.00 -19.08 2.90
C GLU A 6 -4.05 -17.72 2.22
N TYR A 7 -4.22 -17.72 0.89
CA TYR A 7 -4.21 -16.51 0.06
C TYR A 7 -5.25 -15.45 0.44
N GLU A 8 -6.33 -15.82 1.14
CA GLU A 8 -7.35 -14.89 1.62
C GLU A 8 -6.80 -13.84 2.58
N LYS A 9 -5.67 -14.11 3.25
CA LYS A 9 -5.02 -13.18 4.17
C LYS A 9 -4.40 -11.96 3.47
N VAL A 10 -4.15 -12.04 2.16
CA VAL A 10 -3.51 -10.96 1.39
C VAL A 10 -4.37 -9.68 1.36
N LYS A 11 -5.69 -9.80 1.55
CA LYS A 11 -6.60 -8.64 1.60
C LYS A 11 -6.25 -7.62 2.69
N ASP A 12 -5.61 -8.07 3.77
CA ASP A 12 -5.26 -7.23 4.91
C ASP A 12 -3.87 -6.59 4.76
N PHE A 13 -3.08 -6.98 3.75
CA PHE A 13 -1.69 -6.55 3.57
C PHE A 13 -1.54 -5.04 3.41
N LEU A 14 -2.47 -4.35 2.75
CA LEU A 14 -2.41 -2.88 2.63
C LEU A 14 -2.50 -2.19 3.99
N SER A 15 -3.33 -2.72 4.90
CA SER A 15 -3.47 -2.18 6.25
C SER A 15 -2.19 -2.40 7.07
N TYR A 16 -1.61 -3.59 6.94
CA TYR A 16 -0.36 -3.96 7.58
C TYR A 16 0.82 -3.17 7.03
N LYS A 17 0.86 -2.94 5.71
CA LYS A 17 1.84 -2.08 5.05
C LYS A 17 1.79 -0.65 5.56
N ALA A 18 0.62 -0.02 5.56
CA ALA A 18 0.47 1.34 6.05
C ALA A 18 0.98 1.48 7.49
N LYS A 19 0.71 0.47 8.34
CA LYS A 19 1.22 0.44 9.70
C LYS A 19 2.73 0.22 9.76
N PHE A 20 3.28 -0.70 8.98
CA PHE A 20 4.71 -0.97 8.90
C PHE A 20 5.49 0.27 8.46
N ASP A 21 5.02 0.94 7.40
CA ASP A 21 5.64 2.14 6.86
C ASP A 21 5.58 3.33 7.83
N SER A 22 4.60 3.35 8.75
CA SER A 22 4.52 4.40 9.79
C SER A 22 5.69 4.38 10.79
N PHE A 23 6.47 3.30 10.84
CA PHE A 23 7.61 3.16 11.73
C PHE A 23 8.91 3.60 11.06
N GLU A 24 9.03 4.86 10.65
CA GLU A 24 10.30 5.37 10.12
C GLU A 24 11.34 5.58 11.22
N TYR A 25 12.57 5.16 10.93
CA TYR A 25 13.70 5.43 11.79
C TYR A 25 14.38 6.75 11.41
N LYS A 26 14.24 7.78 12.26
CA LYS A 26 14.91 9.07 12.06
C LYS A 26 16.33 9.01 12.60
N PHE A 27 17.31 8.96 11.70
CA PHE A 27 18.73 8.86 12.04
C PHE A 27 19.31 10.13 12.70
N SER A 28 18.62 11.26 12.63
CA SER A 28 19.04 12.54 13.23
C SER A 28 19.14 12.50 14.76
N ASP A 29 18.45 11.55 15.40
CA ASP A 29 18.32 11.49 16.85
C ASP A 29 19.39 10.58 17.44
N PHE A 30 20.64 11.07 17.47
CA PHE A 30 21.77 10.35 18.05
C PHE A 30 21.51 9.93 19.51
N ILE A 31 20.71 10.71 20.24
CA ILE A 31 20.25 10.39 21.59
C ILE A 31 18.80 9.94 21.51
N THR A 32 18.53 8.71 21.92
CA THR A 32 17.18 8.13 21.97
C THR A 32 17.05 7.30 23.24
N SER A 33 15.88 7.34 23.86
CA SER A 33 15.50 6.47 24.99
C SER A 33 14.69 5.26 24.53
N ASP A 34 14.48 5.09 23.22
CA ASP A 34 13.73 3.98 22.67
C ASP A 34 14.55 2.68 22.79
N PRO A 35 14.12 1.71 23.61
CA PRO A 35 14.90 0.50 23.88
C PRO A 35 15.13 -0.35 22.63
N ILE A 36 14.17 -0.37 21.68
CA ILE A 36 14.32 -1.08 20.41
C ILE A 36 15.44 -0.44 19.59
N VAL A 37 15.47 0.89 19.53
CA VAL A 37 16.51 1.61 18.78
C VAL A 37 17.88 1.39 19.39
N ILE A 38 17.99 1.45 20.72
CA ILE A 38 19.24 1.20 21.44
C ILE A 38 19.75 -0.21 21.09
N LYS A 39 18.91 -1.23 21.24
CA LYS A 39 19.25 -2.62 20.87
C LYS A 39 19.72 -2.74 19.42
N CYS A 40 18.95 -2.18 18.47
CA CYS A 40 19.27 -2.26 17.04
C CYS A 40 20.56 -1.52 16.64
N ARG A 41 21.12 -0.65 17.51
CA ARG A 41 22.39 0.06 17.30
C ARG A 41 23.60 -0.68 17.87
N GLU A 42 23.41 -1.68 18.74
CA GLU A 42 24.51 -2.35 19.45
C GLU A 42 25.40 -3.23 18.55
N ASN A 43 24.96 -3.50 17.31
CA ASN A 43 25.74 -4.24 16.30
C ASN A 43 26.90 -3.40 15.73
N LYS A 44 28.03 -3.37 16.45
CA LYS A 44 29.23 -2.57 16.15
C LYS A 44 30.19 -3.16 15.10
N SER A 45 29.96 -4.38 14.63
CA SER A 45 30.89 -5.14 13.77
C SER A 45 30.75 -4.90 12.27
N LEU A 46 29.73 -4.15 11.83
CA LEU A 46 29.47 -3.91 10.40
C LEU A 46 30.04 -2.58 9.92
N ASP A 47 30.39 -2.53 8.64
CA ASP A 47 30.61 -1.27 7.90
C ASP A 47 29.43 -0.29 8.10
N VAL A 48 29.72 1.01 8.07
CA VAL A 48 28.79 2.09 8.42
C VAL A 48 27.49 2.02 7.60
N THR A 49 27.60 1.74 6.29
CA THR A 49 26.44 1.67 5.39
C THR A 49 25.58 0.44 5.68
N LYS A 50 26.20 -0.72 5.87
CA LYS A 50 25.48 -1.95 6.23
C LYS A 50 24.81 -1.84 7.60
N ARG A 51 25.46 -1.16 8.54
CA ARG A 51 24.91 -0.86 9.86
C ARG A 51 23.66 0.02 9.76
N PHE A 52 23.68 1.04 8.90
CA PHE A 52 22.51 1.90 8.70
C PHE A 52 21.28 1.11 8.26
N PHE A 53 21.39 0.33 7.18
CA PHE A 53 20.25 -0.44 6.66
C PHE A 53 19.80 -1.54 7.62
N LEU A 54 20.74 -2.19 8.30
CA LEU A 54 20.41 -3.17 9.35
C LEU A 54 19.65 -2.53 10.51
N THR A 55 20.11 -1.38 11.00
CA THR A 55 19.46 -0.68 12.11
C THR A 55 18.06 -0.19 11.70
N ASP A 56 17.89 0.38 10.50
CA ASP A 56 16.57 0.79 10.01
C ASP A 56 15.61 -0.40 9.93
N LEU A 57 16.03 -1.52 9.32
CA LEU A 57 15.21 -2.72 9.22
C LEU A 57 14.88 -3.29 10.60
N CYS A 58 15.87 -3.43 11.48
CA CYS A 58 15.70 -3.91 12.84
C CYS A 58 14.68 -3.06 13.62
N VAL A 59 14.78 -1.73 13.53
CA VAL A 59 13.85 -0.82 14.21
C VAL A 59 12.44 -0.96 13.65
N LYS A 60 12.29 -0.94 12.32
CA LYS A 60 10.99 -1.09 11.64
C LYS A 60 10.28 -2.38 12.03
N VAL A 61 10.98 -3.49 11.91
CA VAL A 61 10.45 -4.83 12.20
C VAL A 61 10.04 -4.94 13.66
N ASN A 62 10.89 -4.55 14.60
CA ASN A 62 10.57 -4.69 16.02
C ASN A 62 9.48 -3.73 16.48
N LYS A 63 9.44 -2.49 15.98
CA LYS A 63 8.33 -1.57 16.30
C LYS A 63 7.01 -2.09 15.78
N TYR A 64 7.01 -2.67 14.59
CA TYR A 64 5.85 -3.31 14.01
C TYR A 64 5.36 -4.50 14.84
N LEU A 65 6.24 -5.43 15.18
CA LEU A 65 5.89 -6.59 16.01
C LEU A 65 5.44 -6.18 17.41
N LYS A 66 6.13 -5.21 18.03
CA LYS A 66 5.76 -4.66 19.34
C LYS A 66 4.36 -4.05 19.31
N TYR A 67 4.02 -3.30 18.28
CA TYR A 67 2.68 -2.72 18.15
C TYR A 67 1.58 -3.77 18.18
N PHE A 68 1.70 -4.86 17.41
CA PHE A 68 0.69 -5.92 17.42
C PHE A 68 0.70 -6.76 18.71
N SER A 69 1.87 -6.96 19.30
CA SER A 69 2.02 -7.55 20.64
C SER A 69 1.28 -6.73 21.70
N ASP A 70 1.48 -5.42 21.72
CA ASP A 70 0.88 -4.52 22.72
C ASP A 70 -0.66 -4.41 22.56
N LEU A 71 -1.19 -4.67 21.36
CA LEU A 71 -2.63 -4.80 21.13
C LEU A 71 -3.23 -6.10 21.70
N ASN A 72 -2.41 -6.97 22.32
CA ASN A 72 -2.80 -8.29 22.84
C ASN A 72 -3.54 -9.16 21.81
N GLN A 73 -3.28 -8.93 20.53
CA GLN A 73 -3.79 -9.79 19.49
C GLN A 73 -2.84 -10.97 19.39
N ASN A 74 -3.29 -12.14 19.85
CA ASN A 74 -2.64 -13.42 19.55
C ASN A 74 -2.65 -13.74 18.03
N SER A 75 -3.23 -12.84 17.23
CA SER A 75 -3.13 -12.77 15.77
C SER A 75 -1.68 -12.80 15.33
N VAL A 76 -1.43 -13.58 14.28
CA VAL A 76 -0.13 -13.64 13.59
C VAL A 76 -0.28 -13.30 12.11
N GLU A 77 -1.48 -12.90 11.69
CA GLU A 77 -1.83 -12.53 10.33
C GLU A 77 -0.98 -11.33 9.85
N HIS A 78 -0.66 -10.40 10.75
CA HIS A 78 0.27 -9.30 10.48
C HIS A 78 1.69 -9.79 10.12
N CYS A 79 2.11 -10.96 10.61
CA CYS A 79 3.41 -11.54 10.27
C CYS A 79 3.44 -12.05 8.82
N GLU A 80 2.30 -12.40 8.22
CA GLU A 80 2.24 -12.85 6.83
C GLU A 80 2.65 -11.72 5.87
N TYR A 81 2.19 -10.48 6.13
CA TYR A 81 2.65 -9.30 5.38
C TYR A 81 4.15 -9.06 5.59
N LEU A 82 4.62 -9.13 6.84
CA LEU A 82 6.03 -8.94 7.14
C LEU A 82 6.89 -9.98 6.42
N ASN A 83 6.45 -11.25 6.40
CA ASN A 83 7.14 -12.32 5.70
C ASN A 83 7.21 -12.06 4.18
N TYR A 84 6.09 -11.67 3.58
CA TYR A 84 6.01 -11.26 2.18
C TYR A 84 6.97 -10.09 1.88
N TYR A 85 6.96 -9.03 2.70
CA TYR A 85 7.83 -7.88 2.54
C TYR A 85 9.32 -8.26 2.55
N LEU A 86 9.74 -9.06 3.53
CA LEU A 86 11.14 -9.51 3.66
C LEU A 86 11.55 -10.39 2.47
N ASN A 87 10.71 -11.34 2.06
CA ASN A 87 10.95 -12.16 0.87
C ASN A 87 11.06 -11.31 -0.40
N GLY A 88 10.21 -10.30 -0.59
CA GLY A 88 10.27 -9.42 -1.75
C GLY A 88 11.54 -8.57 -1.78
N LYS A 89 12.00 -8.09 -0.61
CA LYS A 89 13.28 -7.38 -0.50
C LYS A 89 14.47 -8.27 -0.81
N TYR A 90 14.45 -9.51 -0.30
CA TYR A 90 15.48 -10.51 -0.60
C TYR A 90 15.53 -10.86 -2.09
N LYS A 91 14.37 -11.11 -2.73
CA LYS A 91 14.32 -11.42 -4.17
C LYS A 91 14.87 -10.31 -5.06
N ASN A 92 14.53 -9.06 -4.77
CA ASN A 92 14.97 -7.90 -5.55
C ASN A 92 16.44 -7.54 -5.29
N ASN A 93 17.04 -8.00 -4.20
CA ASN A 93 18.39 -7.66 -3.79
C ASN A 93 19.09 -8.89 -3.18
N ARG A 94 19.28 -9.95 -3.98
CA ARG A 94 19.84 -11.23 -3.49
C ARG A 94 21.24 -11.09 -2.87
N ASP A 95 22.01 -10.10 -3.30
CA ASP A 95 23.35 -9.80 -2.74
C ASP A 95 23.31 -9.10 -1.38
N VAL A 96 22.12 -8.66 -0.95
CA VAL A 96 21.92 -8.00 0.34
C VAL A 96 21.60 -9.06 1.40
N LEU A 97 22.68 -9.59 1.99
CA LEU A 97 22.66 -10.57 3.09
C LEU A 97 21.71 -10.17 4.24
N LEU A 98 21.46 -8.87 4.43
CA LEU A 98 20.55 -8.37 5.47
C LEU A 98 19.17 -9.03 5.44
N TYR A 99 18.54 -9.15 4.26
CA TYR A 99 17.20 -9.72 4.15
C TYR A 99 17.21 -11.24 4.27
N GLN A 100 18.27 -11.89 3.77
CA GLN A 100 18.50 -13.32 3.96
C GLN A 100 18.61 -13.66 5.45
N ASN A 101 19.44 -12.90 6.18
CA ASN A 101 19.65 -13.09 7.61
C ASN A 101 18.36 -12.87 8.42
N ALA A 102 17.50 -11.94 8.00
CA ALA A 102 16.20 -11.73 8.65
C ALA A 102 15.22 -12.91 8.43
N LEU A 103 15.41 -13.69 7.37
CA LEU A 103 14.61 -14.88 7.05
C LEU A 103 15.19 -16.18 7.61
N ASP A 104 16.47 -16.18 8.01
CA ASP A 104 17.13 -17.34 8.61
C ASP A 104 16.97 -17.33 10.15
N PRO A 105 16.19 -18.26 10.73
CA PRO A 105 15.99 -18.32 12.17
C PRO A 105 17.26 -18.66 12.96
N ASN A 106 18.28 -19.23 12.31
CA ASN A 106 19.55 -19.61 12.93
C ASN A 106 20.62 -18.50 12.82
N ASP A 107 20.32 -17.39 12.14
CA ASP A 107 21.31 -16.35 11.89
C ASP A 107 21.66 -15.58 13.18
N PRO A 108 22.95 -15.37 13.49
CA PRO A 108 23.37 -14.66 14.70
C PRO A 108 23.04 -13.16 14.68
N TRP A 109 22.73 -12.58 13.52
CA TRP A 109 22.28 -11.19 13.33
C TRP A 109 20.76 -11.06 13.37
N ASN A 110 20.05 -12.12 13.74
CA ASN A 110 18.61 -12.15 13.89
C ASN A 110 18.12 -10.84 14.55
N ILE A 111 17.38 -10.06 13.75
CA ILE A 111 17.02 -8.68 14.09
C ILE A 111 15.93 -8.60 15.14
N PHE A 112 15.32 -9.72 15.55
CA PHE A 112 14.13 -9.71 16.39
C PHE A 112 14.43 -9.38 17.86
N ASP A 113 13.51 -8.65 18.48
CA ASP A 113 13.58 -8.29 19.89
C ASP A 113 12.90 -9.30 20.79
N ASP A 114 13.69 -10.15 21.44
CA ASP A 114 13.21 -11.19 22.37
C ASP A 114 12.46 -10.64 23.60
N THR A 115 12.54 -9.34 23.88
CA THR A 115 11.73 -8.70 24.93
C THR A 115 10.27 -8.46 24.52
N ILE A 116 9.95 -8.58 23.23
CA ILE A 116 8.58 -8.42 22.71
C ILE A 116 7.76 -9.67 23.08
N SER A 117 6.55 -9.46 23.60
CA SER A 117 5.64 -10.58 23.89
C SER A 117 5.25 -11.31 22.60
N ASN A 118 5.04 -12.62 22.69
CA ASN A 118 4.73 -13.50 21.55
C ASN A 118 5.80 -13.56 20.44
N ILE A 119 7.01 -13.04 20.67
CA ILE A 119 8.06 -12.98 19.64
C ILE A 119 8.42 -14.34 19.05
N SER A 120 8.43 -15.41 19.85
CA SER A 120 8.69 -16.77 19.37
C SER A 120 7.63 -17.24 18.36
N LYS A 121 6.37 -16.84 18.57
CA LYS A 121 5.26 -17.12 17.66
C LYS A 121 5.36 -16.30 16.37
N TYR A 122 5.82 -15.05 16.47
CA TYR A 122 6.04 -14.20 15.29
C TYR A 122 7.22 -14.70 14.44
N LYS A 123 8.33 -15.06 15.08
CA LYS A 123 9.51 -15.65 14.44
C LYS A 123 9.17 -16.87 13.60
N SER A 124 8.31 -17.77 14.11
CA SER A 124 7.92 -18.98 13.38
C SER A 124 7.05 -18.72 12.14
N LYS A 125 6.62 -17.47 11.90
CA LYS A 125 5.89 -17.03 10.70
C LYS A 125 6.76 -16.32 9.68
N ILE A 126 8.04 -16.11 9.97
CA ILE A 126 9.00 -15.51 9.05
C ILE A 126 9.89 -16.64 8.51
N TYR A 127 9.83 -16.86 7.19
CA TYR A 127 10.52 -17.96 6.52
C TYR A 127 10.64 -17.69 5.02
N HIS A 128 11.56 -18.38 4.36
CA HIS A 128 11.68 -18.33 2.91
C HIS A 128 10.43 -18.89 2.23
N LEU A 129 9.75 -18.06 1.45
CA LEU A 129 8.62 -18.49 0.63
C LEU A 129 9.14 -19.22 -0.61
N GLU A 130 8.45 -20.30 -1.00
CA GLU A 130 8.64 -20.90 -2.32
C GLU A 130 8.35 -19.88 -3.42
N GLU A 131 9.05 -19.99 -4.55
CA GLU A 131 9.05 -18.96 -5.59
C GLU A 131 7.63 -18.71 -6.11
N ASP A 132 6.89 -19.78 -6.41
CA ASP A 132 5.54 -19.75 -6.93
C ASP A 132 4.53 -19.20 -5.91
N VAL A 133 4.66 -19.58 -4.63
CA VAL A 133 3.83 -19.07 -3.54
C VAL A 133 4.01 -17.56 -3.41
N PHE A 134 5.26 -17.08 -3.44
CA PHE A 134 5.52 -15.64 -3.40
C PHE A 134 4.94 -14.92 -4.61
N GLU A 135 5.12 -15.43 -5.83
CA GLU A 135 4.60 -14.79 -7.05
C GLU A 135 3.08 -14.66 -7.04
N LYS A 136 2.38 -15.69 -6.54
CA LYS A 136 0.93 -15.66 -6.33
C LYS A 136 0.54 -14.61 -5.26
N ILE A 137 1.27 -14.53 -4.14
CA ILE A 137 1.03 -13.50 -3.12
C ILE A 137 1.25 -12.10 -3.69
N ASP A 138 2.36 -11.86 -4.40
CA ASP A 138 2.67 -10.57 -5.03
C ASP A 138 1.60 -10.15 -6.03
N THR A 139 1.17 -11.09 -6.87
CA THR A 139 0.10 -10.87 -7.86
C THR A 139 -1.20 -10.47 -7.18
N LEU A 140 -1.64 -11.20 -6.14
CA LEU A 140 -2.83 -10.84 -5.39
C LEU A 140 -2.67 -9.49 -4.69
N TYR A 141 -1.54 -9.24 -4.04
CA TYR A 141 -1.29 -7.98 -3.34
C TYR A 141 -1.41 -6.79 -4.30
N ARG A 142 -0.78 -6.87 -5.47
CA ARG A 142 -0.85 -5.84 -6.51
C ARG A 142 -2.26 -5.70 -7.08
N LEU A 143 -2.95 -6.81 -7.36
CA LEU A 143 -4.32 -6.78 -7.85
C LEU A 143 -5.26 -6.08 -6.87
N ILE A 144 -5.15 -6.41 -5.58
CA ILE A 144 -5.95 -5.83 -4.50
C ILE A 144 -5.62 -4.35 -4.35
N GLU A 145 -4.36 -3.95 -4.44
CA GLU A 145 -3.93 -2.55 -4.45
C GLU A 145 -4.58 -1.76 -5.59
N GLN A 146 -4.54 -2.28 -6.83
CA GLN A 146 -5.23 -1.67 -7.97
C GLN A 146 -6.73 -1.53 -7.70
N TYR A 147 -7.38 -2.57 -7.18
CA TYR A 147 -8.80 -2.51 -6.84
C TYR A 147 -9.12 -1.45 -5.77
N ILE A 148 -8.35 -1.41 -4.69
CA ILE A 148 -8.56 -0.45 -3.60
C ILE A 148 -8.40 0.99 -4.11
N PHE A 149 -7.34 1.28 -4.87
CA PHE A 149 -7.15 2.61 -5.44
C PHE A 149 -8.18 2.98 -6.50
N PHE A 150 -8.73 1.99 -7.20
CA PHE A 150 -9.85 2.21 -8.09
C PHE A 150 -11.14 2.59 -7.33
N ILE A 151 -11.45 1.93 -6.20
CA ILE A 151 -12.69 2.21 -5.46
C ILE A 151 -12.63 3.45 -4.58
N THR A 152 -11.45 3.98 -4.26
CA THR A 152 -11.30 5.25 -3.53
C THR A 152 -11.77 6.46 -4.34
N ARG A 153 -12.01 6.32 -5.65
CA ARG A 153 -12.62 7.33 -6.53
C ARG A 153 -13.92 7.93 -6.00
N THR A 154 -14.68 7.14 -5.25
CA THR A 154 -15.92 7.56 -4.58
C THR A 154 -15.74 8.76 -3.65
N LYS A 155 -14.49 9.12 -3.34
CA LYS A 155 -14.12 10.26 -2.51
C LYS A 155 -13.53 11.45 -3.27
N GLN A 156 -13.18 11.31 -4.56
CA GLN A 156 -12.44 12.32 -5.33
C GLN A 156 -12.82 12.29 -6.83
N PRO A 157 -14.06 12.60 -7.23
CA PRO A 157 -14.57 12.37 -8.59
C PRO A 157 -13.80 13.10 -9.71
N ASP A 158 -13.11 14.19 -9.40
CA ASP A 158 -12.40 15.03 -10.39
C ASP A 158 -11.13 14.38 -10.95
N MET A 159 -10.67 13.26 -10.38
CA MET A 159 -9.46 12.54 -10.82
C MET A 159 -9.78 11.29 -11.66
N ARG A 160 -10.82 11.33 -12.48
CA ARG A 160 -11.30 10.19 -13.29
C ARG A 160 -10.16 9.44 -14.00
N ASP A 161 -9.31 10.14 -14.75
CA ASP A 161 -8.25 9.52 -15.55
C ASP A 161 -7.23 8.77 -14.69
N HIS A 162 -7.01 9.23 -13.45
CA HIS A 162 -6.17 8.54 -12.47
C HIS A 162 -6.80 7.20 -12.04
N PHE A 163 -8.11 7.17 -11.78
CA PHE A 163 -8.79 5.93 -11.40
C PHE A 163 -8.94 4.95 -12.57
N CYS A 164 -9.09 5.46 -13.80
CA CYS A 164 -9.08 4.61 -14.98
C CYS A 164 -7.76 3.86 -15.15
N LYS A 165 -6.62 4.45 -14.76
CA LYS A 165 -5.33 3.74 -14.75
C LYS A 165 -5.32 2.56 -13.77
N TYR A 166 -5.92 2.70 -12.59
CA TYR A 166 -6.04 1.59 -11.64
C TYR A 166 -7.01 0.51 -12.11
N ALA A 167 -8.10 0.91 -12.78
CA ALA A 167 -9.04 0.00 -13.39
C ALA A 167 -8.39 -0.83 -14.52
N GLU A 168 -7.62 -0.17 -15.39
CA GLU A 168 -6.78 -0.82 -16.41
C GLU A 168 -5.75 -1.76 -15.78
N GLY A 169 -5.02 -1.29 -14.75
CA GLY A 169 -4.04 -2.09 -14.02
C GLY A 169 -4.66 -3.35 -13.40
N PHE A 170 -5.86 -3.23 -12.82
CA PHE A 170 -6.62 -4.37 -12.31
C PHE A 170 -6.93 -5.36 -13.44
N ALA A 171 -7.50 -4.90 -14.56
CA ALA A 171 -7.90 -5.76 -15.66
C ALA A 171 -6.70 -6.53 -16.24
N ASN A 172 -5.57 -5.85 -16.45
CA ASN A 172 -4.35 -6.45 -16.98
C ASN A 172 -3.78 -7.52 -16.04
N LEU A 173 -3.70 -7.24 -14.74
CA LEU A 173 -3.22 -8.20 -13.74
C LEU A 173 -4.14 -9.41 -13.65
N TYR A 174 -5.45 -9.19 -13.56
CA TYR A 174 -6.44 -10.28 -13.49
C TYR A 174 -6.38 -11.18 -14.72
N ASN A 175 -6.37 -10.58 -15.93
CA ASN A 175 -6.39 -11.32 -17.19
C ASN A 175 -5.11 -12.14 -17.41
N THR A 176 -4.01 -11.74 -16.81
CA THR A 176 -2.77 -12.52 -16.82
C THR A 176 -2.85 -13.65 -15.79
N ALA A 177 -3.26 -13.33 -14.57
CA ALA A 177 -3.29 -14.26 -13.44
C ALA A 177 -4.31 -15.40 -13.59
N ILE A 178 -5.48 -15.12 -14.17
CA ILE A 178 -6.57 -16.09 -14.28
C ILE A 178 -6.27 -17.25 -15.23
N ASP A 179 -5.28 -17.11 -16.12
CA ASP A 179 -4.90 -18.17 -17.06
C ASP A 179 -4.42 -19.43 -16.34
N GLU A 180 -3.77 -19.28 -15.18
CA GLU A 180 -3.32 -20.39 -14.33
C GLU A 180 -4.49 -21.18 -13.73
N CYS A 181 -5.66 -20.55 -13.60
CA CYS A 181 -6.83 -21.15 -12.98
C CYS A 181 -7.60 -22.10 -13.90
N TYR A 182 -7.33 -22.12 -15.21
CA TYR A 182 -8.06 -22.99 -16.15
C TYR A 182 -7.71 -24.48 -15.97
N ASN A 183 -6.54 -24.80 -15.40
CA ASN A 183 -6.10 -26.18 -15.19
C ASN A 183 -6.39 -26.70 -13.78
N GLU A 184 -6.49 -25.82 -12.77
CA GLU A 184 -6.75 -26.18 -11.36
C GLU A 184 -7.74 -25.19 -10.71
N TYR A 185 -9.04 -25.36 -11.03
CA TYR A 185 -10.08 -24.35 -10.78
C TYR A 185 -10.44 -24.10 -9.31
N ASP A 186 -10.13 -25.02 -8.41
CA ASP A 186 -10.49 -24.95 -6.97
C ASP A 186 -9.28 -24.71 -6.05
N ASN A 187 -8.18 -24.19 -6.60
CA ASN A 187 -7.06 -23.78 -5.76
C ASN A 187 -7.39 -22.47 -5.00
N LYS A 188 -6.83 -22.31 -3.80
CA LYS A 188 -7.13 -21.18 -2.90
C LYS A 188 -6.80 -19.82 -3.52
N TYR A 189 -5.76 -19.75 -4.35
CA TYR A 189 -5.35 -18.55 -5.08
C TYR A 189 -6.44 -18.09 -6.08
N CYS A 190 -6.93 -19.02 -6.89
CA CYS A 190 -7.99 -18.78 -7.88
C CYS A 190 -9.31 -18.35 -7.23
N ARG A 191 -9.62 -18.85 -6.03
CA ARG A 191 -10.79 -18.38 -5.27
C ARG A 191 -10.71 -16.88 -4.97
N VAL A 192 -9.56 -16.37 -4.55
CA VAL A 192 -9.36 -14.95 -4.26
C VAL A 192 -9.43 -14.12 -5.56
N LEU A 193 -8.83 -14.58 -6.66
CA LEU A 193 -8.95 -13.91 -7.97
C LEU A 193 -10.42 -13.77 -8.39
N LYS A 194 -11.22 -14.83 -8.28
CA LYS A 194 -12.65 -14.82 -8.60
C LYS A 194 -13.42 -13.84 -7.70
N GLU A 195 -13.15 -13.82 -6.41
CA GLU A 195 -13.78 -12.89 -5.47
C GLU A 195 -13.55 -11.43 -5.90
N TYR A 196 -12.30 -11.07 -6.20
CA TYR A 196 -11.97 -9.70 -6.62
C TYR A 196 -12.49 -9.36 -8.02
N ARG A 197 -12.54 -10.32 -8.94
CA ARG A 197 -13.23 -10.15 -10.24
C ARG A 197 -14.69 -9.76 -10.05
N ASN A 198 -15.40 -10.46 -9.17
CA ASN A 198 -16.81 -10.18 -8.89
C ASN A 198 -16.96 -8.80 -8.27
N LYS A 199 -16.14 -8.47 -7.27
CA LYS A 199 -16.11 -7.13 -6.67
C LYS A 199 -15.84 -6.02 -7.68
N TYR A 200 -14.89 -6.21 -8.59
CA TYR A 200 -14.59 -5.26 -9.65
C TYR A 200 -15.76 -5.11 -10.64
N SER A 201 -16.40 -6.22 -11.00
CA SER A 201 -17.53 -6.24 -11.95
C SER A 201 -18.74 -5.46 -11.42
N THR A 202 -18.94 -5.34 -10.10
CA THR A 202 -19.99 -4.47 -9.53
C THR A 202 -19.81 -2.98 -9.86
N GLN A 203 -18.64 -2.59 -10.37
CA GLN A 203 -18.30 -1.20 -10.70
C GLN A 203 -18.44 -0.91 -12.21
N GLU A 204 -19.16 -1.78 -12.94
CA GLU A 204 -19.28 -1.78 -14.40
C GLU A 204 -19.64 -0.41 -14.98
N GLU A 205 -20.58 0.31 -14.36
CA GLU A 205 -21.02 1.63 -14.83
C GLU A 205 -19.86 2.62 -14.91
N PHE A 206 -18.98 2.64 -13.91
CA PHE A 206 -17.83 3.52 -13.93
C PHE A 206 -16.77 3.01 -14.91
N ILE A 207 -16.54 1.70 -14.97
CA ILE A 207 -15.55 1.10 -15.89
C ILE A 207 -15.88 1.49 -17.34
N LYS A 208 -17.16 1.52 -17.71
CA LYS A 208 -17.63 1.97 -19.04
C LYS A 208 -17.28 3.43 -19.37
N THR A 209 -17.04 4.27 -18.35
CA THR A 209 -16.62 5.66 -18.56
C THR A 209 -15.13 5.80 -18.86
N CYS A 210 -14.33 4.76 -18.57
CA CYS A 210 -12.92 4.72 -18.89
C CYS A 210 -12.70 4.26 -20.32
N GLN A 211 -11.73 4.87 -21.02
CA GLN A 211 -11.41 4.50 -22.39
C GLN A 211 -10.56 3.23 -22.42
N ASN A 212 -10.89 2.31 -23.33
CA ASN A 212 -10.07 1.16 -23.71
C ASN A 212 -9.68 0.18 -22.59
N ILE A 213 -10.47 0.05 -21.53
CA ILE A 213 -10.23 -1.00 -20.51
C ILE A 213 -10.55 -2.37 -21.10
N GLN A 214 -9.59 -3.28 -21.02
CA GLN A 214 -9.77 -4.67 -21.45
C GLN A 214 -10.88 -5.35 -20.62
N SER A 215 -11.79 -6.05 -21.31
CA SER A 215 -12.77 -6.89 -20.62
C SER A 215 -12.09 -8.01 -19.82
N LEU A 216 -12.64 -8.34 -18.65
CA LEU A 216 -12.12 -9.42 -17.83
C LEU A 216 -12.39 -10.78 -18.49
N LYS A 217 -11.37 -11.63 -18.58
CA LYS A 217 -11.52 -13.02 -19.01
C LYS A 217 -12.55 -13.75 -18.13
N PRO A 218 -13.28 -14.74 -18.69
CA PRO A 218 -14.23 -15.53 -17.92
C PRO A 218 -13.49 -16.41 -16.91
N SER A 219 -14.10 -16.60 -15.75
CA SER A 219 -13.64 -17.62 -14.80
C SER A 219 -13.72 -19.01 -15.47
N PRO A 220 -12.85 -19.98 -15.13
CA PRO A 220 -12.88 -21.34 -15.68
C PRO A 220 -14.28 -22.00 -15.66
N GLU A 221 -15.07 -21.76 -14.62
CA GLU A 221 -16.45 -22.27 -14.47
C GLU A 221 -17.45 -21.64 -15.46
N GLN A 222 -17.20 -20.39 -15.88
CA GLN A 222 -18.00 -19.72 -16.91
C GLN A 222 -17.70 -20.27 -18.31
N LYS A 223 -16.44 -20.68 -18.55
CA LYS A 223 -16.05 -21.27 -19.83
C LYS A 223 -16.69 -22.66 -20.05
N SER A 224 -16.84 -23.47 -18.99
CA SER A 224 -17.60 -24.73 -19.07
C SER A 224 -19.09 -24.53 -19.29
N SER A 225 -19.66 -23.43 -18.78
CA SER A 225 -21.07 -23.11 -19.00
C SER A 225 -21.33 -22.49 -20.37
N GLU A 226 -20.40 -21.72 -20.93
CA GLU A 226 -20.43 -21.20 -22.33
C GLU A 226 -20.36 -22.32 -23.38
N VAL A 227 -19.59 -23.39 -23.13
CA VAL A 227 -19.59 -24.58 -23.99
C VAL A 227 -20.92 -25.36 -23.89
N SER A 228 -21.60 -25.28 -22.75
CA SER A 228 -22.90 -25.95 -22.53
C SER A 228 -24.11 -25.13 -22.98
N THR A 229 -23.99 -23.80 -23.16
CA THR A 229 -25.12 -22.90 -23.45
C THR A 229 -25.51 -22.81 -24.93
N TYR A 230 -24.89 -23.58 -25.82
CA TYR A 230 -25.52 -23.90 -27.11
C TYR A 230 -26.76 -24.80 -26.96
N THR A 231 -27.07 -25.26 -25.74
CA THR A 231 -28.33 -25.93 -25.46
C THR A 231 -28.95 -25.40 -24.17
N ARG A 232 -30.03 -24.62 -24.32
CA ARG A 232 -31.13 -24.38 -23.37
C ARG A 232 -31.20 -22.98 -22.72
N ASP A 233 -32.42 -22.45 -22.83
CA ASP A 233 -32.90 -21.11 -22.49
C ASP A 233 -32.88 -20.73 -20.99
N ILE A 234 -32.98 -19.41 -20.79
CA ILE A 234 -32.97 -18.57 -19.57
C ILE A 234 -34.01 -19.02 -18.51
N PRO A 235 -33.74 -18.87 -17.18
CA PRO A 235 -34.37 -17.76 -16.44
C PRO A 235 -33.50 -17.05 -15.37
N ASN A 236 -33.67 -15.72 -15.35
CA ASN A 236 -33.66 -14.73 -14.26
C ASN A 236 -32.56 -14.68 -13.18
N ALA A 237 -31.87 -13.54 -13.15
CA ALA A 237 -31.00 -13.08 -12.09
C ALA A 237 -31.81 -12.53 -10.89
N GLU A 238 -31.49 -13.00 -9.69
CA GLU A 238 -31.89 -12.39 -8.43
C GLU A 238 -30.83 -11.38 -7.98
N ASP A 239 -31.28 -10.15 -7.70
CA ASP A 239 -30.46 -9.04 -7.21
C ASP A 239 -29.94 -9.33 -5.80
N ALA A 240 -28.67 -9.70 -5.67
CA ALA A 240 -27.98 -9.74 -4.38
C ALA A 240 -27.38 -8.36 -4.08
N SER A 241 -28.16 -7.48 -3.43
CA SER A 241 -27.64 -6.24 -2.86
C SER A 241 -26.72 -6.55 -1.67
N TYR A 242 -25.44 -6.15 -1.74
CA TYR A 242 -24.50 -6.26 -0.62
C TYR A 242 -24.24 -4.89 0.03
N SER A 243 -24.27 -4.90 1.36
CA SER A 243 -24.30 -3.76 2.26
C SER A 243 -23.03 -2.90 2.22
N ALA A 244 -23.22 -1.57 2.21
CA ALA A 244 -22.19 -0.53 2.28
C ALA A 244 -21.31 -0.57 3.57
N SER A 245 -21.64 -1.43 4.53
CA SER A 245 -20.95 -1.55 5.83
C SER A 245 -19.52 -2.12 5.74
N ASP A 246 -19.23 -2.98 4.75
CA ASP A 246 -17.90 -3.61 4.64
C ASP A 246 -16.85 -2.68 4.03
N ILE A 247 -17.28 -1.75 3.17
CA ILE A 247 -16.42 -0.75 2.52
C ILE A 247 -15.97 0.32 3.53
N GLY A 248 -16.85 0.70 4.47
CA GLY A 248 -16.54 1.70 5.50
C GLY A 248 -15.48 1.25 6.51
N SER A 249 -15.48 -0.03 6.87
CA SER A 249 -14.58 -0.61 7.89
C SER A 249 -13.11 -0.65 7.45
N LEU A 250 -12.83 -0.98 6.17
CA LEU A 250 -11.46 -1.07 5.66
C LEU A 250 -10.85 0.32 5.40
N VAL A 251 -11.62 1.22 4.79
CA VAL A 251 -11.16 2.58 4.45
C VAL A 251 -11.05 3.46 5.70
N GLY A 252 -11.90 3.25 6.70
CA GLY A 252 -11.83 3.94 7.99
C GLY A 252 -10.57 3.61 8.79
N LYS A 253 -10.07 2.36 8.73
CA LYS A 253 -8.86 1.93 9.44
C LYS A 253 -7.56 2.52 8.86
N ILE A 254 -7.50 2.69 7.54
CA ILE A 254 -6.33 3.27 6.85
C ILE A 254 -6.19 4.78 7.16
N LEU A 255 -7.31 5.50 7.33
CA LEU A 255 -7.32 6.95 7.51
C LEU A 255 -7.48 7.42 8.97
N GLY A 256 -8.10 6.61 9.85
CA GLY A 256 -8.28 6.94 11.27
C GLY A 256 -6.97 7.08 12.04
N GLY A 257 -5.91 6.37 11.62
CA GLY A 257 -4.57 6.47 12.23
C GLY A 257 -3.79 7.73 11.85
N CYS A 258 -4.09 8.36 10.71
CA CYS A 258 -3.35 9.54 10.23
C CYS A 258 -3.90 10.87 10.79
N LEU A 259 -5.20 10.95 11.05
CA LEU A 259 -5.84 12.23 11.43
C LEU A 259 -5.66 12.59 12.91
N ALA A 260 -5.56 11.62 13.83
CA ALA A 260 -5.32 11.90 15.24
C ALA A 260 -3.97 12.58 15.50
N SER A 261 -2.96 12.29 14.66
CA SER A 261 -1.60 12.85 14.76
C SER A 261 -1.52 14.32 14.32
N LEU A 262 -2.40 14.76 13.43
CA LEU A 262 -2.41 16.14 12.91
C LEU A 262 -3.04 17.14 13.89
N LEU A 263 -3.94 16.67 14.76
CA LEU A 263 -4.56 17.55 15.75
C LEU A 263 -3.59 17.94 16.88
N VAL A 264 -2.62 17.10 17.25
CA VAL A 264 -1.61 17.45 18.28
C VAL A 264 -0.50 18.36 17.75
N TYR A 265 -0.27 18.39 16.44
CA TYR A 265 0.72 19.27 15.82
C TYR A 265 0.35 20.76 15.90
N LYS A 266 -0.95 21.10 15.84
CA LYS A 266 -1.42 22.49 15.84
C LYS A 266 -1.56 23.11 17.24
N PHE A 267 -1.46 22.32 18.31
CA PHE A 267 -1.66 22.80 19.69
C PHE A 267 -0.39 22.79 20.58
N THR A 268 0.79 22.57 20.01
CA THR A 268 2.05 22.68 20.77
C THR A 268 2.80 23.96 20.36
N PRO A 269 2.70 25.07 21.11
CA PRO A 269 3.43 26.29 20.78
C PRO A 269 4.88 26.16 21.25
N LEU A 270 5.73 25.48 20.48
CA LEU A 270 7.19 25.55 20.68
C LEU A 270 7.74 26.82 20.02
N LYS A 271 7.37 27.98 20.57
CA LYS A 271 8.12 29.23 20.38
C LYS A 271 8.94 29.47 21.64
N SER A 272 10.21 29.11 21.60
CA SER A 272 11.35 29.90 22.09
C SER A 272 12.56 28.99 22.30
N LEU A 273 13.74 29.60 22.08
CA LEU A 273 15.10 29.07 22.26
C LEU A 273 15.65 28.31 21.06
N LEU A 274 16.21 29.05 20.09
CA LEU A 274 17.58 28.86 19.60
C LEU A 274 18.03 30.12 18.81
N PRO A 275 19.21 30.71 19.09
CA PRO A 275 19.78 31.77 18.27
C PRO A 275 20.47 31.20 17.03
N PHE A 276 20.26 31.87 15.89
CA PHE A 276 20.87 31.61 14.59
C PHE A 276 22.40 31.73 14.63
N ARG A 277 23.11 30.80 13.97
CA ARG A 277 24.41 31.09 13.39
C ARG A 277 24.50 30.54 11.97
N LYS A 278 24.56 31.46 11.00
CA LYS A 278 24.78 31.21 9.57
C LYS A 278 26.24 30.86 9.32
N GLN A 279 26.50 29.85 8.49
CA GLN A 279 27.67 29.81 7.62
C GLN A 279 27.33 29.13 6.27
N LYS A 280 27.54 29.89 5.19
CA LYS A 280 27.66 29.49 3.76
C LYS A 280 29.06 28.83 3.57
N LYS A 281 29.41 27.99 2.57
CA LYS A 281 28.87 27.60 1.25
C LYS A 281 29.69 26.38 0.71
N LYS A 282 29.04 25.54 -0.12
CA LYS A 282 29.45 24.81 -1.37
C LYS A 282 30.63 23.82 -1.47
N THR A 283 30.34 22.62 -2.01
CA THR A 283 30.95 22.05 -3.25
C THR A 283 30.04 21.00 -3.91
N ASP A 284 30.07 20.97 -5.25
CA ASP A 284 29.21 20.25 -6.22
C ASP A 284 29.23 18.72 -6.15
N TRP A 285 28.09 18.11 -6.50
CA TRP A 285 28.00 16.81 -7.17
C TRP A 285 26.91 16.89 -8.26
N ASP A 286 27.35 17.06 -9.50
CA ASP A 286 26.50 16.98 -10.69
C ASP A 286 26.06 15.53 -10.98
N ASN A 287 24.83 15.41 -11.48
CA ASN A 287 24.22 14.29 -12.20
C ASN A 287 24.03 12.94 -11.49
N ILE A 288 22.89 12.81 -10.80
CA ILE A 288 22.03 11.63 -10.96
C ILE A 288 20.60 12.14 -11.18
N ASP A 289 20.11 11.89 -12.39
CA ASP A 289 18.80 12.26 -12.89
C ASP A 289 17.72 11.36 -12.26
N TYR A 290 16.88 11.95 -11.41
CA TYR A 290 15.60 11.39 -10.95
C TYR A 290 14.60 12.55 -10.80
N GLU A 291 14.10 13.05 -11.92
CA GLU A 291 12.78 13.68 -12.00
C GLU A 291 11.70 12.62 -11.65
N ALA A 292 10.60 12.87 -10.96
CA ALA A 292 10.09 14.01 -10.21
C ALA A 292 8.90 13.49 -9.38
N HIS A 293 8.89 13.71 -8.06
CA HIS A 293 7.66 13.69 -7.26
C HIS A 293 7.60 14.99 -6.46
N GLY A 294 6.97 15.99 -7.08
CA GLY A 294 6.72 17.30 -6.48
C GLY A 294 5.69 17.20 -5.36
N TYR A 295 6.12 17.55 -4.16
CA TYR A 295 5.25 17.91 -3.05
C TYR A 295 4.55 19.24 -3.36
N TYR A 296 3.22 19.23 -3.49
CA TYR A 296 2.42 20.46 -3.45
C TYR A 296 1.86 20.67 -2.04
N SER A 297 2.32 21.72 -1.37
CA SER A 297 1.68 22.35 -0.21
C SER A 297 1.13 23.70 -0.67
N PRO A 298 -0.19 23.93 -0.71
CA PRO A 298 -0.73 25.26 -0.98
C PRO A 298 -0.74 26.07 0.31
N ASN A 299 0.08 27.13 0.36
CA ASN A 299 -0.18 28.28 1.21
C ASN A 299 -1.31 29.09 0.59
N TYR A 300 -2.38 29.38 1.33
CA TYR A 300 -3.22 30.55 1.09
C TYR A 300 -3.52 31.21 2.42
N GLU A 301 -2.99 32.43 2.57
CA GLU A 301 -3.50 33.42 3.51
C GLU A 301 -4.85 33.98 3.01
N HIS A 302 -5.61 34.46 3.98
CA HIS A 302 -7.01 34.84 3.98
C HIS A 302 -7.34 36.12 3.19
N GLU A 303 -8.55 36.20 2.61
CA GLU A 303 -9.60 37.25 2.78
C GLU A 303 -10.77 36.96 1.81
N GLN A 304 -11.87 36.34 2.26
CA GLN A 304 -13.16 36.94 2.71
C GLN A 304 -13.97 37.76 1.66
N THR A 305 -14.80 37.03 0.89
CA THR A 305 -16.28 37.10 0.67
C THR A 305 -17.10 38.41 0.57
N PHE A 306 -18.17 38.27 -0.26
CA PHE A 306 -19.47 39.01 -0.40
C PHE A 306 -19.49 40.17 -1.43
N GLU A 307 -20.52 40.44 -2.27
CA GLU A 307 -21.90 39.96 -2.44
C GLU A 307 -22.48 40.36 -3.83
N ASP A 308 -23.60 39.73 -4.13
CA ASP A 308 -24.67 39.82 -5.15
C ASP A 308 -24.94 41.07 -6.05
N THR A 309 -25.70 40.75 -7.12
CA THR A 309 -26.67 41.53 -7.93
C THR A 309 -26.30 41.92 -9.36
N GLY A 310 -27.16 41.46 -10.29
CA GLY A 310 -26.99 41.58 -11.73
C GLY A 310 -27.49 42.89 -12.33
N GLN A 311 -27.00 43.22 -13.53
CA GLN A 311 -27.76 43.78 -14.65
C GLN A 311 -26.80 43.99 -15.83
N TYR A 312 -27.29 43.68 -17.03
CA TYR A 312 -26.60 43.87 -18.29
C TYR A 312 -26.25 45.34 -18.55
N SER A 313 -25.05 45.60 -19.10
CA SER A 313 -24.91 46.59 -20.18
C SER A 313 -23.70 46.26 -21.05
N VAL A 314 -23.98 45.96 -22.32
CA VAL A 314 -23.02 45.94 -23.42
C VAL A 314 -22.79 47.39 -23.83
N GLN A 315 -21.54 47.79 -24.08
CA GLN A 315 -21.25 48.72 -25.18
C GLN A 315 -19.78 48.65 -25.60
N TYR A 316 -19.60 48.28 -26.87
CA TYR A 316 -18.36 48.37 -27.63
C TYR A 316 -18.03 49.84 -27.91
N TYR A 317 -16.75 50.22 -27.77
CA TYR A 317 -16.13 51.19 -28.67
C TYR A 317 -14.69 50.79 -28.97
N SER A 318 -14.41 50.59 -30.25
CA SER A 318 -13.08 50.45 -30.83
C SER A 318 -12.37 51.80 -30.90
N ARG A 319 -11.05 51.81 -30.69
CA ARG A 319 -10.12 52.50 -31.59
C ARG A 319 -8.67 52.01 -31.39
N TYR A 320 -8.17 51.31 -32.40
CA TYR A 320 -6.87 51.51 -33.06
C TYR A 320 -6.19 52.85 -32.67
N ASP A 321 -4.89 52.98 -32.41
CA ASP A 321 -3.71 52.44 -33.11
C ASP A 321 -2.41 52.81 -32.36
N PHE A 322 -1.33 52.04 -32.60
CA PHE A 322 0.15 52.30 -32.56
C PHE A 322 0.72 53.27 -31.48
N GLU A 323 1.79 52.96 -30.73
CA GLU A 323 3.03 52.18 -30.96
C GLU A 323 3.46 51.35 -29.73
#